data_AF-A0A1J4KUR0-F1
#
_entry.id   AF-A0A1J4KUR0-F1
#
_cell.length_a   1.000
_cell.length_b   1.000
_cell.length_c   1.000
_cell.angle_alpha   90.00
_cell.angle_beta   90.00
_cell.angle_gamma   90.00
#
_symmetry.space_group_name_H-M   'P 1'
#
loop_
_entity.id
_entity.type
_entity.pdbx_description
1 polymer ?
#
loop_
_entity_poly.entity_id
_entity_poly.type
_entity_poly.pdbx_seq_one_letter_code
_entity_poly.pdbx_strand_id
1 'polypeptide(L)'
;MFQIEIKSPTESAFPIVQNDKPDFNLIFGHYLVKTSKFLISILSPKIKACIEEGKDSIIFENIKVNKTILQNFRNFINGNPLIIEEINYESLLLIALELEISLLLEKTFFFTEVIDIRNLLFSDNCQIPANVTADILASVFDLFMPFHPLLEKPPFFIKLILSSEKFVTSSEDTLCKWVMSYFRIHKDEPDSLLLFNYIKAENLSEEFAKNIIQDIDIHACMILMNRRLTFDPNDVTNENNQFRYKVRTIEELFSDFTQSFNLMPIYNE
;
A
#
# COMPACT_ATOMS: atom_id res chain seq x y z
N MET A 1 8.55 -4.62 0.96
CA MET A 1 8.16 -4.41 -0.46
C MET A 1 6.67 -4.17 -0.49
N PHE A 2 6.22 -3.10 -1.13
CA PHE A 2 4.80 -2.73 -1.19
C PHE A 2 4.12 -3.48 -2.31
N GLN A 3 2.94 -4.04 -2.02
CA GLN A 3 2.18 -4.84 -2.95
C GLN A 3 0.69 -4.57 -2.74
N ILE A 4 -0.08 -4.59 -3.82
CA ILE A 4 -1.54 -4.46 -3.79
C ILE A 4 -2.13 -5.71 -4.42
N GLU A 5 -2.99 -6.40 -3.68
CA GLU A 5 -3.77 -7.52 -4.23
C GLU A 5 -5.12 -7.00 -4.75
N ILE A 6 -5.42 -7.32 -6.00
CA ILE A 6 -6.68 -7.01 -6.66
C ILE A 6 -7.46 -8.29 -6.82
N LYS A 7 -8.64 -8.36 -6.19
CA LYS A 7 -9.59 -9.45 -6.43
C LYS A 7 -10.15 -9.36 -7.84
N SER A 8 -10.24 -10.49 -8.52
CA SER A 8 -10.75 -10.50 -9.88
C SER A 8 -12.28 -10.40 -9.90
N PRO A 9 -12.86 -9.45 -10.65
CA PRO A 9 -14.30 -9.39 -10.89
C PRO A 9 -14.88 -10.65 -11.54
N THR A 10 -14.03 -11.48 -12.16
CA THR A 10 -14.45 -12.72 -12.83
C THR A 10 -14.38 -13.95 -11.94
N GLU A 11 -13.98 -13.84 -10.67
CA GLU A 11 -13.85 -14.96 -9.73
C GLU A 11 -15.11 -15.82 -9.65
N SER A 12 -16.28 -15.19 -9.54
CA SER A 12 -17.58 -15.87 -9.47
C SER A 12 -18.07 -16.39 -10.83
N ALA A 13 -17.61 -15.78 -11.93
CA ALA A 13 -18.00 -16.12 -13.29
C ALA A 13 -17.16 -17.28 -13.86
N PHE A 14 -15.90 -17.39 -13.46
CA PHE A 14 -14.95 -18.37 -14.01
C PHE A 14 -15.42 -19.84 -13.91
N PRO A 15 -16.00 -20.33 -12.80
CA PRO A 15 -16.48 -21.72 -12.71
C PRO A 15 -17.52 -22.10 -13.77
N ILE A 16 -18.26 -21.11 -14.29
CA ILE A 16 -19.33 -21.32 -15.28
C ILE A 16 -18.73 -21.59 -16.68
N VAL A 17 -17.63 -20.93 -17.00
CA VAL A 17 -16.98 -20.95 -18.32
C VAL A 17 -15.66 -21.74 -18.34
N GLN A 18 -15.34 -22.46 -17.26
CA GLN A 18 -14.09 -23.22 -17.12
C GLN A 18 -13.90 -24.31 -18.20
N ASN A 19 -15.01 -24.83 -18.73
CA ASN A 19 -15.01 -25.86 -19.77
C ASN A 19 -15.07 -25.29 -21.20
N ASP A 20 -15.25 -23.99 -21.35
CA ASP A 20 -15.32 -23.35 -22.67
C ASP A 20 -13.92 -23.20 -23.25
N LYS A 21 -13.80 -23.43 -24.56
CA LYS A 21 -12.56 -23.16 -25.27
C LYS A 21 -12.37 -21.65 -25.35
N PRO A 22 -11.14 -21.15 -25.18
CA PRO A 22 -10.84 -19.74 -25.40
C PRO A 22 -11.24 -19.34 -26.83
N ASP A 23 -12.07 -18.31 -26.94
CA ASP A 23 -12.69 -17.82 -28.17
C ASP A 23 -12.34 -16.34 -28.46
N PHE A 24 -11.40 -15.76 -27.71
CA PHE A 24 -10.87 -14.42 -27.95
C PHE A 24 -9.34 -14.36 -27.81
N ASN A 25 -8.71 -13.56 -28.68
CA ASN A 25 -7.25 -13.41 -28.74
C ASN A 25 -6.82 -11.97 -28.45
N LEU A 26 -5.98 -11.78 -27.42
CA LEU A 26 -5.27 -10.53 -27.17
C LEU A 26 -3.80 -10.70 -27.57
N ILE A 27 -3.30 -9.85 -28.45
CA ILE A 27 -1.93 -9.95 -28.97
C ILE A 27 -1.14 -8.72 -28.53
N PHE A 28 -0.11 -8.92 -27.71
CA PHE A 28 0.80 -7.87 -27.23
C PHE A 28 2.19 -8.10 -27.81
N GLY A 29 2.56 -7.32 -28.84
CA GLY A 29 3.78 -7.57 -29.62
C GLY A 29 3.81 -9.01 -30.17
N HIS A 30 4.73 -9.83 -29.65
CA HIS A 30 4.88 -11.24 -30.05
C HIS A 30 4.14 -12.25 -29.15
N TYR A 31 3.42 -11.78 -28.13
CA TYR A 31 2.76 -12.64 -27.16
C TYR A 31 1.26 -12.70 -27.41
N LEU A 32 0.72 -13.92 -27.38
CA LEU A 32 -0.71 -14.20 -27.51
C LEU A 32 -1.28 -14.61 -26.15
N VAL A 33 -2.31 -13.88 -25.70
CA VAL A 33 -3.13 -14.21 -24.54
C VAL A 33 -4.50 -14.68 -25.04
N LYS A 34 -4.76 -15.98 -24.90
CA LYS A 34 -6.06 -16.59 -25.22
C LYS A 34 -6.98 -16.55 -24.01
N THR A 35 -8.20 -16.03 -24.21
CA THR A 35 -9.22 -15.87 -23.17
C THR A 35 -10.64 -16.14 -23.70
N SER A 36 -11.63 -16.10 -22.81
CA SER A 36 -13.05 -16.14 -23.14
C SER A 36 -13.59 -14.73 -23.40
N LYS A 37 -14.36 -14.55 -24.47
CA LYS A 37 -15.11 -13.32 -24.80
C LYS A 37 -15.95 -12.85 -23.60
N PHE A 38 -16.63 -13.77 -22.94
CA PHE A 38 -17.46 -13.48 -21.78
C PHE A 38 -16.63 -12.89 -20.63
N LEU A 39 -15.57 -13.56 -20.20
CA LEU A 39 -14.74 -13.13 -19.07
C LEU A 39 -14.08 -11.77 -19.33
N ILE A 40 -13.51 -11.58 -20.51
CA ILE A 40 -12.80 -10.33 -20.81
C ILE A 40 -13.74 -9.15 -21.00
N SER A 41 -14.98 -9.39 -21.46
CA SER A 41 -16.01 -8.35 -21.58
C SER A 41 -16.52 -7.83 -20.24
N ILE A 42 -16.41 -8.62 -19.17
CA ILE A 42 -16.70 -8.16 -17.79
C ILE A 42 -15.68 -7.11 -17.37
N LEU A 43 -14.42 -7.28 -17.78
CA LEU A 43 -13.31 -6.43 -17.36
C LEU A 43 -13.14 -5.18 -18.22
N SER A 44 -13.41 -5.28 -19.53
CA SER A 44 -13.06 -4.27 -20.53
C SER A 44 -14.27 -3.85 -21.37
N PRO A 45 -14.79 -2.62 -21.18
CA PRO A 45 -15.83 -2.04 -22.03
C PRO A 45 -15.40 -1.95 -23.50
N LYS A 46 -14.13 -1.60 -23.75
CA LYS A 46 -13.52 -1.57 -25.08
C LYS A 46 -13.60 -2.91 -25.79
N ILE A 47 -13.25 -4.00 -25.10
CA ILE A 47 -13.33 -5.34 -25.67
C ILE A 47 -14.78 -5.76 -25.88
N LYS A 48 -15.67 -5.42 -24.96
CA LYS A 48 -17.11 -5.66 -25.13
C LYS A 48 -17.62 -5.04 -26.44
N ALA A 49 -17.32 -3.78 -26.70
CA ALA A 49 -17.67 -3.12 -27.97
C ALA A 49 -17.05 -3.82 -29.19
N CYS A 50 -15.77 -4.23 -29.11
CA CYS A 50 -15.12 -4.97 -30.20
C CYS A 50 -15.80 -6.33 -30.48
N ILE A 51 -16.24 -7.04 -29.45
CA ILE A 51 -16.95 -8.31 -29.58
C ILE A 51 -18.33 -8.09 -30.22
N GLU A 52 -19.03 -7.01 -29.85
CA GLU A 52 -20.31 -6.61 -30.46
C GLU A 52 -20.16 -6.25 -31.94
N GLU A 53 -18.99 -5.73 -32.35
CA GLU A 53 -18.60 -5.54 -33.76
C GLU A 53 -18.19 -6.85 -34.49
N GLY A 54 -18.21 -8.00 -33.80
CA GLY A 54 -17.86 -9.29 -34.37
C GLY A 54 -16.36 -9.57 -34.47
N LYS A 55 -15.51 -8.85 -33.72
CA LYS A 55 -14.08 -9.13 -33.66
C LYS A 55 -13.80 -10.32 -32.74
N ASP A 56 -12.82 -11.13 -33.13
CA ASP A 56 -12.32 -12.28 -32.35
C ASP A 56 -10.90 -12.05 -31.81
N SER A 57 -10.32 -10.89 -32.11
CA SER A 57 -8.96 -10.53 -31.69
C SER A 57 -8.72 -9.04 -31.62
N ILE A 58 -7.80 -8.61 -30.75
CA ILE A 58 -7.21 -7.26 -30.73
C ILE A 58 -5.69 -7.38 -30.70
N ILE A 59 -5.03 -6.48 -31.44
CA ILE A 59 -3.58 -6.45 -31.59
C ILE A 59 -3.05 -5.11 -31.05
N PHE A 60 -2.04 -5.20 -30.19
CA PHE A 60 -1.29 -4.10 -29.60
C PHE A 60 0.17 -4.19 -30.05
N GLU A 61 0.47 -3.62 -31.22
CA GLU A 61 1.78 -3.77 -31.88
C GLU A 61 2.92 -3.09 -31.12
N ASN A 62 2.64 -1.95 -30.49
CA ASN A 62 3.65 -1.12 -29.83
C ASN A 62 3.86 -1.44 -28.35
N ILE A 63 3.14 -2.44 -27.82
CA ILE A 63 3.16 -2.75 -26.39
C ILE A 63 4.06 -3.94 -26.11
N LYS A 64 5.15 -3.68 -25.40
CA LYS A 64 6.09 -4.70 -24.94
C LYS A 64 5.88 -4.99 -23.47
N VAL A 65 5.15 -6.07 -23.17
CA VAL A 65 4.98 -6.56 -21.80
C VAL A 65 5.65 -7.90 -21.63
N ASN A 66 6.26 -8.11 -20.46
CA ASN A 66 6.88 -9.38 -20.11
C ASN A 66 5.85 -10.53 -20.11
N LYS A 67 6.24 -11.69 -20.63
CA LYS A 67 5.42 -12.91 -20.68
C LYS A 67 4.84 -13.30 -19.32
N THR A 68 5.60 -13.19 -18.23
CA THR A 68 5.16 -13.52 -16.88
C THR A 68 4.03 -12.60 -16.43
N ILE A 69 4.12 -11.31 -16.73
CA ILE A 69 3.08 -10.32 -16.40
C ILE A 69 1.81 -10.61 -17.21
N LEU A 70 1.94 -10.92 -18.50
CA LEU A 70 0.80 -11.35 -19.34
C LEU A 70 0.16 -12.65 -18.85
N GLN A 71 0.96 -13.58 -18.30
CA GLN A 71 0.44 -14.82 -17.71
C GLN A 71 -0.35 -14.53 -16.43
N ASN A 72 0.16 -13.64 -15.56
CA ASN A 72 -0.54 -13.22 -14.36
C ASN A 72 -1.83 -12.48 -14.69
N PHE A 73 -1.80 -11.60 -15.69
CA PHE A 73 -2.98 -10.92 -16.22
C PHE A 73 -4.00 -11.92 -16.79
N ARG A 74 -3.54 -12.95 -17.52
CA ARG A 74 -4.43 -14.03 -17.98
C ARG A 74 -5.09 -14.77 -16.83
N ASN A 75 -4.33 -15.08 -15.79
CA ASN A 75 -4.86 -15.72 -14.59
C ASN A 75 -5.88 -14.83 -13.89
N PHE A 76 -5.67 -13.52 -13.89
CA PHE A 76 -6.62 -12.53 -13.40
C PHE A 76 -7.93 -12.54 -14.16
N ILE A 77 -7.89 -12.58 -15.50
CA ILE A 77 -9.10 -12.74 -16.32
C ILE A 77 -9.85 -14.04 -15.96
N ASN A 78 -9.12 -15.08 -15.56
CA ASN A 78 -9.66 -16.36 -15.13
C ASN A 78 -10.03 -16.42 -13.63
N GLY A 79 -10.23 -15.27 -12.98
CA GLY A 79 -10.76 -15.20 -11.63
C GLY A 79 -9.73 -15.26 -10.50
N ASN A 80 -8.43 -15.43 -10.80
CA ASN A 80 -7.41 -15.39 -9.75
C ASN A 80 -7.10 -13.95 -9.33
N PRO A 81 -6.69 -13.69 -8.08
CA PRO A 81 -6.20 -12.37 -7.69
C PRO A 81 -4.95 -11.94 -8.48
N LEU A 82 -4.79 -10.64 -8.68
CA LEU A 82 -3.61 -10.04 -9.30
C LEU A 82 -2.83 -9.24 -8.28
N ILE A 83 -1.52 -9.46 -8.20
CA ILE A 83 -0.62 -8.71 -7.32
C ILE A 83 0.09 -7.64 -8.14
N ILE A 84 -0.13 -6.37 -7.80
CA ILE A 84 0.66 -5.23 -8.28
C ILE A 84 1.85 -5.03 -7.36
N GLU A 85 3.02 -4.84 -7.96
CA GLU A 85 4.28 -4.58 -7.28
C GLU A 85 5.20 -3.71 -8.13
N GLU A 86 6.29 -3.21 -7.53
CA GLU A 86 7.23 -2.26 -8.15
C GLU A 86 7.82 -2.76 -9.48
N ILE A 87 7.96 -4.07 -9.66
CA ILE A 87 8.53 -4.64 -10.89
C ILE A 87 7.51 -4.80 -12.03
N ASN A 88 6.21 -4.69 -11.75
CA ASN A 88 5.17 -5.00 -12.73
C ASN A 88 4.12 -3.91 -12.94
N TYR A 89 4.04 -2.90 -12.05
CA TYR A 89 2.96 -1.90 -12.07
C TYR A 89 2.90 -1.11 -13.39
N GLU A 90 4.03 -0.69 -13.97
CA GLU A 90 4.04 0.06 -15.24
C GLU A 90 3.46 -0.77 -16.41
N SER A 91 3.82 -2.05 -16.46
CA SER A 91 3.30 -2.96 -17.48
C SER A 91 1.81 -3.23 -17.29
N LEU A 92 1.36 -3.36 -16.03
CA LEU A 92 -0.06 -3.53 -15.71
C LEU A 92 -0.85 -2.24 -16.00
N LEU A 93 -0.27 -1.06 -15.78
CA LEU A 93 -0.86 0.23 -16.13
C LEU A 93 -1.05 0.35 -17.64
N LEU A 94 -0.05 -0.02 -18.44
CA LEU A 94 -0.15 -0.05 -19.90
C LEU A 94 -1.27 -0.99 -20.37
N ILE A 95 -1.34 -2.21 -19.82
CA ILE A 95 -2.43 -3.14 -20.13
C ILE A 95 -3.78 -2.52 -19.76
N ALA A 96 -3.88 -1.90 -18.59
CA ALA A 96 -5.11 -1.33 -18.08
C ALA A 96 -5.61 -0.16 -18.95
N LEU A 97 -4.70 0.71 -19.40
CA LEU A 97 -4.99 1.82 -20.31
C LEU A 97 -5.51 1.30 -21.65
N GLU A 98 -4.84 0.30 -22.19
CA GLU A 98 -5.08 -0.16 -23.56
C GLU A 98 -6.32 -1.05 -23.67
N LEU A 99 -6.67 -1.71 -22.57
CA LEU A 99 -7.90 -2.47 -22.44
C LEU A 99 -9.02 -1.70 -21.75
N GLU A 100 -8.79 -0.48 -21.28
CA GLU A 100 -9.77 0.30 -20.51
C GLU A 100 -10.37 -0.49 -19.32
N ILE A 101 -9.52 -1.20 -18.57
CA ILE A 101 -9.94 -1.96 -17.39
C ILE A 101 -9.90 -1.03 -16.18
N SER A 102 -11.03 -0.39 -15.87
CA SER A 102 -11.14 0.67 -14.85
C SER A 102 -10.56 0.28 -13.49
N LEU A 103 -10.85 -0.93 -13.00
CA LEU A 103 -10.34 -1.40 -11.72
C LEU A 103 -8.80 -1.50 -11.72
N LEU A 104 -8.23 -2.01 -12.81
CA LEU A 104 -6.77 -2.15 -12.90
C LEU A 104 -6.10 -0.77 -13.07
N LEU A 105 -6.74 0.14 -13.80
CA LEU A 105 -6.30 1.53 -13.94
C LEU A 105 -6.22 2.23 -12.59
N GLU A 106 -7.30 2.19 -11.82
CA GLU A 106 -7.37 2.80 -10.49
C GLU A 106 -6.22 2.30 -9.59
N LYS A 107 -6.04 0.98 -9.51
CA LYS A 107 -5.06 0.38 -8.60
C LYS A 107 -3.61 0.55 -9.06
N THR A 108 -3.36 0.50 -10.38
CA THR A 108 -2.01 0.74 -10.91
C THR A 108 -1.63 2.22 -10.83
N PHE A 109 -2.56 3.13 -11.09
CA PHE A 109 -2.35 4.57 -10.92
C PHE A 109 -2.04 4.92 -9.46
N PHE A 110 -2.84 4.40 -8.54
CA PHE A 110 -2.57 4.50 -7.11
C PHE A 110 -1.14 4.01 -6.76
N PHE A 111 -0.73 2.88 -7.32
CA PHE A 111 0.61 2.34 -7.06
C PHE A 111 1.71 3.28 -7.56
N THR A 112 1.55 3.87 -8.75
CA THR A 112 2.47 4.88 -9.28
C THR A 112 2.61 6.08 -8.35
N GLU A 113 1.50 6.62 -7.85
CA GLU A 113 1.51 7.76 -6.93
C GLU A 113 2.26 7.45 -5.63
N VAL A 114 2.09 6.24 -5.07
CA VAL A 114 2.85 5.80 -3.90
C VAL A 114 4.36 5.78 -4.20
N ILE A 115 4.76 5.35 -5.39
CA ILE A 115 6.16 5.33 -5.82
C ILE A 115 6.69 6.76 -6.01
N ASP A 116 5.91 7.66 -6.60
CA ASP A 116 6.32 9.05 -6.78
C ASP A 116 6.50 9.77 -5.45
N ILE A 117 5.59 9.57 -4.50
CA ILE A 117 5.74 10.10 -3.14
C ILE A 117 6.98 9.51 -2.45
N ARG A 118 7.23 8.20 -2.58
CA ARG A 118 8.46 7.58 -2.05
C ARG A 118 9.70 8.26 -2.61
N ASN A 119 9.75 8.38 -3.93
CA ASN A 119 10.89 9.00 -4.60
C ASN A 119 11.05 10.46 -4.16
N LEU A 120 9.94 11.20 -3.99
CA LEU A 120 9.96 12.58 -3.54
C LEU A 120 10.48 12.73 -2.10
N LEU A 121 9.96 11.94 -1.16
CA LEU A 121 10.25 12.09 0.28
C LEU A 121 11.60 11.48 0.70
N PHE A 122 12.09 10.50 -0.04
CA PHE A 122 13.34 9.79 0.28
C PHE A 122 14.49 10.11 -0.68
N SER A 123 14.30 11.00 -1.65
CA SER A 123 15.37 11.53 -2.48
C SER A 123 16.39 12.33 -1.67
N ASP A 124 17.68 12.14 -1.98
CA ASP A 124 18.77 12.93 -1.42
C ASP A 124 18.65 14.44 -1.75
N ASN A 125 17.89 14.77 -2.81
CA ASN A 125 17.61 16.14 -3.23
C ASN A 125 16.24 16.65 -2.76
N CYS A 126 15.60 15.98 -1.79
CA CYS A 126 14.31 16.40 -1.26
C CYS A 126 14.44 17.81 -0.63
N GLN A 127 13.78 18.80 -1.24
CA GLN A 127 13.72 20.17 -0.73
C GLN A 127 12.60 20.39 0.29
N ILE A 128 11.85 19.34 0.62
CA ILE A 128 10.74 19.43 1.57
C ILE A 128 11.31 19.50 3.00
N PRO A 129 10.91 20.50 3.80
CA PRO A 129 11.34 20.60 5.19
C PRO A 129 11.04 19.32 5.99
N ALA A 130 11.97 18.89 6.84
CA ALA A 130 11.87 17.61 7.55
C ALA A 130 10.62 17.47 8.42
N ASN A 131 10.09 18.55 8.99
CA ASN A 131 8.83 18.56 9.72
C ASN A 131 7.62 18.29 8.81
N VAL A 132 7.61 18.84 7.60
CA VAL A 132 6.57 18.58 6.60
C VAL A 132 6.65 17.14 6.11
N THR A 133 7.86 16.64 5.82
CA THR A 133 8.09 15.23 5.47
C THR A 133 7.64 14.29 6.58
N ALA A 134 7.92 14.63 7.84
CA ALA A 134 7.49 13.82 8.98
C ALA A 134 5.96 13.79 9.12
N ASP A 135 5.30 14.93 8.94
CA ASP A 135 3.83 15.04 8.96
C ASP A 135 3.17 14.25 7.82
N ILE A 136 3.77 14.28 6.62
CA ILE A 136 3.38 13.44 5.50
C ILE A 136 3.45 11.98 5.90
N LEU A 137 4.63 11.52 6.32
CA LEU A 137 4.85 10.12 6.66
C LEU A 137 3.99 9.68 7.84
N ALA A 138 3.64 10.59 8.74
CA ALA A 138 2.75 10.30 9.87
C ALA A 138 1.31 10.00 9.40
N SER A 139 0.78 10.73 8.43
CA SER A 139 -0.60 10.52 7.95
C SER A 139 -0.80 9.24 7.15
N VAL A 140 0.27 8.70 6.57
CA VAL A 140 0.29 7.47 5.77
C VAL A 140 1.31 6.45 6.25
N PHE A 141 1.61 6.45 7.55
CA PHE A 141 2.73 5.69 8.12
C PHE A 141 2.71 4.21 7.71
N ASP A 142 1.55 3.57 7.82
CA ASP A 142 1.35 2.16 7.48
C ASP A 142 1.75 1.82 6.02
N LEU A 143 1.64 2.77 5.07
CA LEU A 143 2.08 2.58 3.68
C LEU A 143 3.60 2.49 3.54
N PHE A 144 4.34 3.08 4.49
CA PHE A 144 5.79 3.21 4.46
C PHE A 144 6.50 2.32 5.49
N MET A 145 5.79 1.70 6.43
CA MET A 145 6.38 0.76 7.39
C MET A 145 7.25 -0.34 6.72
N PRO A 146 6.83 -0.96 5.60
CA PRO A 146 7.63 -1.99 4.93
C PRO A 146 8.76 -1.45 4.04
N PHE A 147 8.94 -0.12 3.98
CA PHE A 147 9.90 0.55 3.12
C PHE A 147 11.25 0.72 3.84
N HIS A 148 12.28 0.01 3.36
CA HIS A 148 13.59 -0.06 4.03
C HIS A 148 14.23 1.30 4.30
N PRO A 149 14.20 2.30 3.38
CA PRO A 149 14.78 3.62 3.65
C PRO A 149 14.18 4.36 4.84
N LEU A 150 12.95 4.01 5.28
CA LEU A 150 12.40 4.56 6.52
C LEU A 150 13.12 3.99 7.76
N LEU A 151 13.51 2.71 7.72
CA LEU A 151 14.30 2.09 8.79
C LEU A 151 15.71 2.66 8.90
N GLU A 152 16.23 3.28 7.85
CA GLU A 152 17.57 3.90 7.84
C GLU A 152 17.56 5.34 8.35
N LYS A 153 16.38 5.96 8.52
CA LYS A 153 16.29 7.33 9.04
C LYS A 153 16.76 7.39 10.49
N PRO A 154 17.36 8.51 10.94
CA PRO A 154 17.83 8.65 12.30
C PRO A 154 16.67 8.75 13.31
N PRO A 155 16.87 8.38 14.59
CA PRO A 155 15.82 8.30 15.60
C PRO A 155 15.10 9.62 15.83
N PHE A 156 15.79 10.76 15.72
CA PHE A 156 15.15 12.07 15.84
C PHE A 156 14.08 12.29 14.75
N PHE A 157 14.28 11.76 13.54
CA PHE A 157 13.32 11.89 12.45
C PHE A 157 12.12 10.97 12.65
N ILE A 158 12.36 9.74 13.11
CA ILE A 158 11.29 8.82 13.49
C ILE A 158 10.46 9.39 14.64
N LYS A 159 11.12 10.01 15.62
CA LYS A 159 10.45 10.75 16.69
C LYS A 159 9.52 11.84 16.15
N LEU A 160 9.95 12.62 15.16
CA LEU A 160 9.09 13.64 14.52
C LEU A 160 7.83 13.01 13.94
N ILE A 161 7.94 11.90 13.22
CA ILE A 161 6.79 11.16 12.65
C ILE A 161 5.84 10.70 13.76
N LEU A 162 6.36 9.99 14.76
CA LEU A 162 5.54 9.40 15.84
C LEU A 162 4.91 10.45 16.77
N SER A 163 5.48 11.65 16.81
CA SER A 163 4.97 12.79 17.59
C SER A 163 3.99 13.68 16.84
N SER A 164 3.81 13.47 15.53
CA SER A 164 2.92 14.29 14.71
C SER A 164 1.46 14.11 15.14
N GLU A 165 0.70 15.20 15.18
CA GLU A 165 -0.76 15.18 15.39
C GLU A 165 -1.49 14.45 14.25
N LYS A 166 -0.84 14.33 13.09
CA LYS A 166 -1.36 13.61 11.93
C LYS A 166 -1.03 12.12 11.95
N PHE A 167 -0.40 11.61 13.01
CA PHE A 167 0.03 10.22 13.06
C PHE A 167 -1.16 9.25 13.05
N VAL A 168 -1.13 8.34 12.08
CA VAL A 168 -2.15 7.32 11.85
C VAL A 168 -1.50 5.95 11.79
N THR A 169 -2.06 5.00 12.52
CA THR A 169 -1.76 3.58 12.33
C THR A 169 -3.00 2.71 12.53
N SER A 170 -3.04 1.59 11.82
CA SER A 170 -4.10 0.59 11.90
C SER A 170 -3.99 -0.29 13.15
N SER A 171 -2.78 -0.46 13.71
CA SER A 171 -2.56 -1.36 14.83
C SER A 171 -1.34 -0.97 15.66
N GLU A 172 -1.53 -0.89 16.97
CA GLU A 172 -0.45 -0.66 17.92
C GLU A 172 0.54 -1.84 17.98
N ASP A 173 0.06 -3.08 17.79
CA ASP A 173 0.91 -4.27 17.72
C ASP A 173 1.86 -4.18 16.52
N THR A 174 1.35 -3.76 15.36
CA THR A 174 2.15 -3.58 14.13
C THR A 174 3.17 -2.47 14.31
N LEU A 175 2.77 -1.32 14.86
CA LEU A 175 3.68 -0.22 15.19
C LEU A 175 4.78 -0.68 16.16
N CYS A 176 4.41 -1.41 17.22
CA CYS A 176 5.37 -1.87 18.21
C CYS A 176 6.38 -2.85 17.60
N LYS A 177 5.94 -3.81 16.78
CA LYS A 177 6.83 -4.70 16.02
C LYS A 177 7.81 -3.94 15.12
N TRP A 178 7.35 -2.86 14.51
CA TRP A 178 8.19 -2.03 13.66
C TRP A 178 9.22 -1.25 14.47
N VAL A 179 8.81 -0.61 15.57
CA VAL A 179 9.74 0.11 16.49
C VAL A 179 10.77 -0.86 17.09
N MET A 180 10.39 -2.10 17.39
CA MET A 180 11.34 -3.15 17.78
C MET A 180 12.37 -3.45 16.70
N SER A 181 11.92 -3.60 15.46
CA SER A 181 12.79 -3.88 14.32
C SER A 181 13.75 -2.71 14.08
N TYR A 182 13.24 -1.48 14.16
CA TYR A 182 14.02 -0.26 14.09
C TYR A 182 15.06 -0.17 15.22
N PHE A 183 14.66 -0.39 16.47
CA PHE A 183 15.55 -0.37 17.63
C PHE A 183 16.68 -1.41 17.51
N ARG A 184 16.41 -2.59 16.94
CA ARG A 184 17.45 -3.61 16.71
C ARG A 184 18.52 -3.14 15.72
N ILE A 185 18.15 -2.31 14.74
CA ILE A 185 19.08 -1.74 13.76
C ILE A 185 19.89 -0.59 14.39
N HIS A 186 19.23 0.24 15.21
CA HIS A 186 19.80 1.47 15.79
C HIS A 186 20.14 1.35 17.28
N LYS A 187 20.45 0.14 17.76
CA LYS A 187 20.59 -0.16 19.20
C LYS A 187 21.61 0.73 19.91
N ASP A 188 22.65 1.14 19.19
CA ASP A 188 23.74 1.98 19.71
C ASP A 188 23.35 3.46 19.81
N GLU A 189 22.22 3.85 19.24
CA GLU A 189 21.69 5.21 19.34
C GLU A 189 20.73 5.30 20.54
N PRO A 190 21.05 6.07 21.60
CA PRO A 190 20.25 6.09 22.82
C PRO A 190 18.82 6.60 22.60
N ASP A 191 18.63 7.47 21.60
CA ASP A 191 17.32 8.01 21.24
C ASP A 191 16.39 6.96 20.62
N SER A 192 16.92 5.86 20.08
CA SER A 192 16.12 4.78 19.51
C SER A 192 15.27 4.07 20.58
N LEU A 193 15.79 3.92 21.80
CA LEU A 193 15.06 3.36 22.94
C LEU A 193 13.89 4.27 23.36
N LEU A 194 14.04 5.58 23.20
CA LEU A 194 13.01 6.56 23.56
C LEU A 194 11.80 6.49 22.61
N LEU A 195 11.90 5.84 21.46
CA LEU A 195 10.79 5.66 20.52
C LEU A 195 9.67 4.79 21.11
N PHE A 196 9.98 3.91 22.07
CA PHE A 196 8.96 3.14 22.80
C PHE A 196 8.02 4.03 23.63
N ASN A 197 8.42 5.27 23.93
CA ASN A 197 7.54 6.25 24.57
C ASN A 197 6.41 6.73 23.65
N TYR A 198 6.41 6.40 22.36
CA TYR A 198 5.32 6.75 21.46
C TYR A 198 4.33 5.58 21.26
N ILE A 199 4.64 4.41 21.82
CA ILE A 199 3.76 3.25 21.83
C ILE A 199 2.70 3.43 22.93
N LYS A 200 1.43 3.35 22.54
CA LYS A 200 0.30 3.27 23.48
C LYS A 200 0.13 1.83 23.96
N ALA A 201 1.00 1.44 24.89
CA ALA A 201 1.09 0.06 25.38
C ALA A 201 -0.24 -0.50 25.92
N GLU A 202 -1.14 0.36 26.40
CA GLU A 202 -2.52 0.04 26.78
C GLU A 202 -3.33 -0.62 25.66
N ASN A 203 -3.06 -0.27 24.40
CA ASN A 203 -3.77 -0.73 23.21
C ASN A 203 -3.12 -1.97 22.55
N LEU A 204 -2.04 -2.51 23.13
CA LEU A 204 -1.45 -3.76 22.67
C LEU A 204 -2.36 -4.94 23.03
N SER A 205 -2.53 -5.87 22.08
CA SER A 205 -3.32 -7.08 22.33
C SER A 205 -2.71 -7.91 23.46
N GLU A 206 -3.54 -8.63 24.21
CA GLU A 206 -3.04 -9.47 25.31
C GLU A 206 -2.09 -10.56 24.82
N GLU A 207 -2.38 -11.15 23.66
CA GLU A 207 -1.53 -12.15 23.03
C GLU A 207 -0.17 -11.56 22.66
N PHE A 208 -0.16 -10.41 21.98
CA PHE A 208 1.08 -9.76 21.60
C PHE A 208 1.90 -9.33 22.82
N ALA A 209 1.24 -8.78 23.84
CA ALA A 209 1.89 -8.35 25.06
C ALA A 209 2.55 -9.48 25.87
N LYS A 210 1.96 -10.68 25.87
CA LYS A 210 2.57 -11.86 26.49
C LYS A 210 3.84 -12.28 25.75
N ASN A 211 3.83 -12.18 24.42
CA ASN A 211 4.93 -12.63 23.57
C ASN A 211 6.08 -11.61 23.53
N ILE A 212 5.78 -10.31 23.42
CA ILE A 212 6.81 -9.27 23.26
C ILE A 212 7.77 -9.18 24.45
N ILE A 213 7.30 -9.48 25.66
CA ILE A 213 8.12 -9.43 26.89
C ILE A 213 9.33 -10.38 26.80
N GLN A 214 9.25 -11.42 25.97
CA GLN A 214 10.32 -12.40 25.80
C GLN A 214 11.31 -12.03 24.68
N ASP A 215 10.91 -11.13 23.77
CA ASP A 215 11.59 -10.89 22.48
C ASP A 215 12.25 -9.50 22.35
N ILE A 216 12.20 -8.70 23.41
CA ILE A 216 12.65 -7.29 23.41
C ILE A 216 13.66 -6.99 24.52
N ASP A 217 14.45 -5.93 24.34
CA ASP A 217 15.38 -5.44 25.36
C ASP A 217 14.64 -5.09 26.67
N ILE A 218 15.26 -5.41 27.80
CA ILE A 218 14.67 -5.24 29.14
C ILE A 218 14.26 -3.79 29.40
N HIS A 219 14.98 -2.80 28.87
CA HIS A 219 14.63 -1.39 29.05
C HIS A 219 13.38 -1.01 28.26
N ALA A 220 13.21 -1.56 27.05
CA ALA A 220 12.00 -1.35 26.26
C ALA A 220 10.78 -2.02 26.94
N CYS A 221 10.97 -3.23 27.50
CA CYS A 221 9.98 -3.88 28.37
C CYS A 221 9.56 -2.97 29.52
N MET A 222 10.51 -2.39 30.25
CA MET A 222 10.23 -1.51 31.38
C MET A 222 9.42 -0.28 30.97
N ILE A 223 9.75 0.35 29.83
CA ILE A 223 9.00 1.48 29.29
C ILE A 223 7.55 1.08 29.00
N LEU A 224 7.35 -0.01 28.26
CA LEU A 224 6.02 -0.48 27.88
C LEU A 224 5.18 -0.89 29.09
N MET A 225 5.77 -1.59 30.07
CA MET A 225 5.08 -1.99 31.30
C MET A 225 4.71 -0.77 32.15
N ASN A 226 5.62 0.18 32.32
CA ASN A 226 5.34 1.40 33.07
C ASN A 226 4.14 2.14 32.47
N ARG A 227 4.11 2.30 31.14
CA ARG A 227 2.99 2.94 30.44
C ARG A 227 1.64 2.25 30.68
N ARG A 228 1.60 0.91 30.68
CA ARG A 228 0.36 0.18 30.98
C ARG A 228 -0.09 0.37 32.42
N LEU A 229 0.85 0.42 33.36
CA LEU A 229 0.56 0.55 34.79
C LEU A 229 0.12 1.97 35.16
N THR A 230 0.65 2.98 34.48
CA THR A 230 0.32 4.40 34.73
C THR A 230 -0.79 4.92 33.82
N PHE A 231 -1.42 4.06 33.02
CA PHE A 231 -2.52 4.45 32.16
C PHE A 231 -3.76 4.78 33.00
N ASP A 232 -4.22 6.03 32.91
CA ASP A 232 -5.50 6.45 33.47
C ASP A 232 -6.52 6.66 32.33
N PRO A 233 -7.58 5.83 32.24
CA PRO A 233 -8.60 5.96 31.21
C PRO A 233 -9.42 7.25 31.32
N ASN A 234 -9.34 7.97 32.45
CA ASN A 234 -10.08 9.22 32.70
C ASN A 234 -9.22 10.46 32.50
N ASP A 235 -7.96 10.33 32.05
CA ASP A 235 -7.11 11.47 31.77
C ASP A 235 -7.56 12.19 30.49
N VAL A 236 -8.36 13.24 30.70
CA VAL A 236 -8.98 14.08 29.66
C VAL A 236 -7.95 14.93 28.90
N THR A 237 -6.68 14.99 29.35
CA THR A 237 -5.61 15.71 28.63
C THR A 237 -5.07 14.95 27.42
N ASN A 238 -5.44 13.67 27.28
CA ASN A 238 -4.97 12.78 26.22
C ASN A 238 -5.93 12.78 25.00
N GLU A 239 -6.24 13.97 24.46
CA GLU A 239 -7.15 14.16 23.31
C GLU A 239 -6.64 13.47 22.02
N ASN A 240 -5.35 13.13 21.96
CA ASN A 240 -4.71 12.36 20.88
C ASN A 240 -5.21 10.90 20.74
N ASN A 241 -6.13 10.44 21.59
CA ASN A 241 -6.72 9.10 21.54
C ASN A 241 -7.83 8.95 20.50
N GLN A 242 -8.58 10.01 20.17
CA GLN A 242 -9.79 9.86 19.35
C GLN A 242 -9.52 9.68 17.84
N PHE A 243 -8.32 10.00 17.35
CA PHE A 243 -8.02 10.01 15.91
C PHE A 243 -6.89 9.07 15.46
N ARG A 244 -6.12 8.47 16.39
CA ARG A 244 -4.90 7.68 16.08
C ARG A 244 -5.21 6.36 15.37
N TYR A 245 -6.25 5.66 15.82
CA TYR A 245 -6.69 4.39 15.25
C TYR A 245 -7.86 4.66 14.32
N LYS A 246 -7.59 4.67 13.03
CA LYS A 246 -8.63 4.57 12.02
C LYS A 246 -8.32 3.33 11.19
N VAL A 247 -9.24 2.38 11.17
CA VAL A 247 -9.22 1.31 10.19
C VAL A 247 -9.48 1.99 8.85
N ARG A 248 -8.42 2.16 8.08
CA ARG A 248 -8.46 2.76 6.75
C ARG A 248 -7.88 1.77 5.76
N THR A 249 -8.54 1.64 4.62
CA THR A 249 -7.91 0.96 3.49
C THR A 249 -6.67 1.75 3.05
N ILE A 250 -5.77 1.08 2.32
CA ILE A 250 -4.58 1.70 1.74
C ILE A 250 -4.99 2.89 0.85
N GLU A 251 -6.12 2.77 0.17
CA GLU A 251 -6.74 3.79 -0.67
C GLU A 251 -7.29 4.97 0.15
N GLU A 252 -7.93 4.72 1.28
CA GLU A 252 -8.42 5.78 2.18
C GLU A 252 -7.27 6.57 2.80
N LEU A 253 -6.19 5.90 3.20
CA LEU A 253 -4.97 6.57 3.69
C LEU A 253 -4.40 7.54 2.64
N PHE A 254 -4.40 7.14 1.38
CA PHE A 254 -3.92 7.99 0.30
C PHE A 254 -4.91 9.08 -0.11
N SER A 255 -6.22 8.79 -0.11
CA SER A 255 -7.24 9.82 -0.31
C SER A 255 -7.08 10.92 0.74
N ASP A 256 -6.85 10.54 2.00
CA ASP A 256 -6.60 11.49 3.07
C ASP A 256 -5.27 12.22 2.87
N PHE A 257 -4.24 11.54 2.37
CA PHE A 257 -2.98 12.19 1.97
C PHE A 257 -3.21 13.23 0.87
N THR A 258 -3.79 12.87 -0.27
CA THR A 258 -4.03 13.81 -1.38
C THR A 258 -4.93 14.97 -0.99
N GLN A 259 -5.94 14.76 -0.15
CA GLN A 259 -6.77 15.83 0.41
C GLN A 259 -5.99 16.73 1.38
N SER A 260 -5.12 16.15 2.23
CA SER A 260 -4.22 16.91 3.12
C SER A 260 -3.15 17.68 2.34
N PHE A 261 -2.79 17.17 1.16
CA PHE A 261 -1.86 17.74 0.19
C PHE A 261 -2.58 18.28 -1.03
N ASN A 262 -3.72 18.97 -0.84
CA ASN A 262 -4.31 19.81 -1.88
C ASN A 262 -3.36 20.99 -2.21
N LEU A 263 -2.19 20.67 -2.77
CA LEU A 263 -1.55 21.36 -3.87
C LEU A 263 -2.49 21.20 -5.08
N MET A 264 -3.71 21.76 -5.01
CA MET A 264 -4.36 22.11 -6.25
C MET A 264 -3.40 23.07 -6.94
N PRO A 265 -2.94 22.81 -8.18
CA PRO A 265 -2.56 23.91 -9.02
C PRO A 265 -3.84 24.73 -9.13
N ILE A 266 -3.83 25.91 -8.51
CA ILE A 266 -4.76 26.96 -8.87
C ILE A 266 -4.39 27.29 -10.32
N TYR A 267 -4.94 26.52 -11.28
CA TYR A 267 -5.15 27.00 -12.63
C TYR A 267 -6.26 28.04 -12.52
N ASN A 268 -5.88 29.23 -12.05
CA ASN A 268 -6.66 30.41 -12.36
C ASN A 268 -6.32 30.75 -13.81
N GLU A 269 -7.33 30.61 -14.66
CA GLU A 269 -7.46 31.38 -15.90
C GLU A 269 -7.29 32.89 -15.64
#